data_AF-E0UFT1-F1
#
_entry.id   AF-E0UFT1-F1
#
_cell.length_a   1.000
_cell.length_b   1.000
_cell.length_c   1.000
_cell.angle_alpha   90.00
_cell.angle_beta   90.00
_cell.angle_gamma   90.00
#
_symmetry.space_group_name_H-M   'P 1'
#
loop_
_entity.id
_entity.type
_entity.pdbx_description
1 polymer ?
#
loop_
_entity_poly.entity_id
_entity_poly.type
_entity_poly.pdbx_seq_one_letter_code
_entity_poly.pdbx_strand_id
1 'polypeptide(L)'
;MVNPGNFFIRVKPEQGQTTIKYSPEYQASEIADPNLKFDLNQSQCLEINWFDNVEYHYKFELKEPIKGRYNWYAFQGHVEIDNDETEKKVDESGVILNVPYFPQNDNTIRPFQTCNMTSAAMVVEFFYPGTDAHTPGQLEDAMTKYCVANWGYDSIYYHPHIVDTLKHWNVKSTFNTTTPFSKIQKHLDSGKPVIYSGKFTNSGHIIVLRGYDSTGFWVNDPWGEWFSWGYDKNAPPNMNKGAKLHYSYQMMGRLSYSGSQTGWAHLCEKT
;
A
#
# COMPACT_ATOMS: atom_id res chain seq x y z
N MET A 1 12.97 19.52 23.86
CA MET A 1 11.53 19.76 23.67
C MET A 1 11.24 20.09 22.22
N VAL A 2 10.61 19.15 21.51
CA VAL A 2 10.06 19.38 20.16
C VAL A 2 8.70 20.08 20.31
N ASN A 3 8.36 21.01 19.40
CA ASN A 3 7.11 21.79 19.38
C ASN A 3 5.84 20.91 19.48
N PRO A 4 4.69 21.45 19.94
CA PRO A 4 3.43 20.71 20.00
C PRO A 4 2.95 20.36 18.58
N GLY A 5 3.18 19.12 18.19
CA GLY A 5 2.64 18.46 17.00
C GLY A 5 1.85 17.21 17.40
N ASN A 6 1.09 16.64 16.47
CA ASN A 6 0.45 15.34 16.70
C ASN A 6 1.48 14.23 16.47
N PHE A 7 2.14 13.82 17.56
CA PHE A 7 3.09 12.71 17.51
C PHE A 7 2.41 11.39 17.84
N PHE A 8 2.94 10.33 17.24
CA PHE A 8 2.49 8.96 17.46
C PHE A 8 3.69 8.08 17.75
N ILE A 9 3.56 7.20 18.74
CA ILE A 9 4.56 6.17 19.03
C ILE A 9 4.00 4.78 18.73
N ARG A 10 4.76 3.99 17.97
CA ARG A 10 4.40 2.64 17.54
C ARG A 10 5.60 1.70 17.62
N VAL A 11 5.32 0.41 17.74
CA VAL A 11 6.36 -0.64 17.74
C VAL A 11 6.88 -0.82 16.32
N LYS A 12 8.20 -0.88 16.16
CA LYS A 12 8.83 -1.08 14.86
C LYS A 12 8.43 -2.43 14.25
N PRO A 13 8.32 -2.57 12.92
CA PRO A 13 7.83 -3.79 12.29
C PRO A 13 8.61 -5.07 12.61
N GLU A 14 9.92 -4.95 12.86
CA GLU A 14 10.78 -6.05 13.25
C GLU A 14 10.60 -6.51 14.71
N GLN A 15 9.85 -5.75 15.52
CA GLN A 15 9.51 -6.09 16.89
C GLN A 15 8.02 -6.41 16.99
N GLY A 16 7.66 -7.63 17.39
CA GLY A 16 6.25 -8.02 17.54
C GLY A 16 5.53 -7.28 18.68
N GLN A 17 6.27 -6.94 19.74
CA GLN A 17 5.78 -6.27 20.95
C GLN A 17 6.93 -5.58 21.66
N THR A 18 6.63 -4.54 22.43
CA THR A 18 7.57 -3.96 23.41
C THR A 18 6.83 -3.56 24.68
N THR A 19 7.56 -3.42 25.79
CA THR A 19 6.98 -2.93 27.04
C THR A 19 7.40 -1.48 27.28
N ILE A 20 6.43 -0.57 27.36
CA ILE A 20 6.66 0.80 27.85
C ILE A 20 6.64 0.79 29.38
N LYS A 21 7.51 1.60 30.00
CA LYS A 21 7.80 1.55 31.44
C LYS A 21 7.78 2.92 32.07
N TYR A 22 7.52 2.99 33.38
CA TYR A 22 7.52 4.25 34.12
C TYR A 22 8.92 4.88 34.28
N SER A 23 9.98 4.07 34.16
CA SER A 23 11.38 4.47 34.30
C SER A 23 12.25 3.64 33.33
N PRO A 24 13.29 4.25 32.73
CA PRO A 24 14.22 3.55 31.86
C PRO A 24 15.25 2.72 32.64
N GLU A 25 15.40 2.93 33.94
CA GLU A 25 16.43 2.30 34.79
C GLU A 25 16.16 0.81 35.08
N TYR A 26 14.89 0.39 34.99
CA TYR A 26 14.46 -0.96 35.33
C TYR A 26 14.15 -1.77 34.08
N GLN A 27 14.51 -3.05 34.07
CA GLN A 27 14.02 -4.00 33.07
C GLN A 27 12.52 -4.27 33.29
N ALA A 28 11.80 -4.59 32.21
CA ALA A 28 10.35 -4.82 32.30
C ALA A 28 9.98 -6.00 33.20
N SER A 29 10.89 -6.99 33.29
CA SER A 29 10.80 -8.14 34.17
C SER A 29 10.99 -7.79 35.65
N GLU A 30 11.68 -6.69 35.98
CA GLU A 30 11.98 -6.27 37.35
C GLU A 30 10.87 -5.41 37.97
N ILE A 31 9.96 -4.89 37.13
CA ILE A 31 8.83 -4.07 37.56
C ILE A 31 7.70 -5.00 38.01
N ALA A 32 7.51 -5.12 39.32
CA ALA A 32 6.48 -5.97 39.94
C ALA A 32 5.07 -5.39 39.82
N ASP A 33 4.91 -4.06 39.94
CA ASP A 33 3.60 -3.42 39.81
C ASP A 33 3.17 -3.38 38.34
N PRO A 34 2.09 -4.09 37.95
CA PRO A 34 1.62 -4.08 36.57
C PRO A 34 1.11 -2.70 36.13
N ASN A 35 0.85 -1.76 37.03
CA ASN A 35 0.47 -0.39 36.68
C ASN A 35 1.64 0.49 36.22
N LEU A 36 2.87 0.03 36.44
CA LEU A 36 4.10 0.74 36.08
C LEU A 36 4.73 0.25 34.76
N LYS A 37 4.06 -0.68 34.08
CA LYS A 37 4.43 -1.19 32.75
C LYS A 37 3.21 -1.43 31.88
N PHE A 38 3.37 -1.33 30.57
CA PHE A 38 2.32 -1.64 29.61
C PHE A 38 2.94 -2.26 28.36
N ASP A 39 2.38 -3.38 27.93
CA ASP A 39 2.83 -4.04 26.72
C ASP A 39 2.12 -3.41 25.52
N LEU A 40 2.91 -2.76 24.68
CA LEU A 40 2.49 -2.16 23.44
C LEU A 40 2.76 -3.17 22.32
N ASN A 41 1.69 -3.58 21.65
CA ASN A 41 1.77 -4.51 20.52
C ASN A 41 1.97 -3.75 19.20
N GLN A 42 2.46 -4.45 18.17
CA GLN A 42 2.66 -3.87 16.84
C GLN A 42 1.38 -3.28 16.21
N SER A 43 0.19 -3.79 16.53
CA SER A 43 -1.08 -3.25 16.06
C SER A 43 -1.55 -1.99 16.78
N GLN A 44 -0.88 -1.59 17.86
CA GLN A 44 -1.27 -0.45 18.68
C GLN A 44 -0.40 0.77 18.36
N CYS A 45 -1.05 1.93 18.31
CA CYS A 45 -0.43 3.23 18.09
C CYS A 45 -0.89 4.16 19.21
N LEU A 46 0.03 4.83 19.89
CA LEU A 46 -0.30 5.75 20.98
C LEU A 46 -0.05 7.20 20.57
N GLU A 47 -1.04 8.06 20.78
CA GLU A 47 -0.89 9.51 20.61
C GLU A 47 -0.10 10.11 21.77
N ILE A 48 0.90 10.93 21.45
CA ILE A 48 1.76 11.60 22.45
C ILE A 48 1.79 13.11 22.22
N ASN A 49 1.81 13.89 23.30
CA ASN A 49 1.93 15.35 23.27
C ASN A 49 3.34 15.80 22.90
N TRP A 50 4.34 15.09 23.43
CA TRP A 50 5.75 15.40 23.23
C TRP A 50 6.59 14.16 23.53
N PHE A 51 7.84 14.20 23.06
CA PHE A 51 8.87 13.24 23.44
C PHE A 51 10.23 13.92 23.60
N ASP A 52 11.13 13.25 24.32
CA ASP A 52 12.53 13.62 24.49
C ASP A 52 13.42 12.37 24.51
N ASN A 53 14.70 12.55 24.19
CA ASN A 53 15.67 11.47 24.24
C ASN A 53 16.31 11.37 25.62
N VAL A 54 16.22 10.21 26.25
CA VAL A 54 16.85 9.90 27.54
C VAL A 54 17.66 8.63 27.38
N GLU A 55 18.96 8.79 27.20
CA GLU A 55 19.89 7.69 26.88
C GLU A 55 19.43 6.89 25.65
N TYR A 56 19.09 5.61 25.84
CA TYR A 56 18.59 4.69 24.82
C TYR A 56 17.06 4.57 24.79
N HIS A 57 16.36 5.47 25.50
CA HIS A 57 14.90 5.49 25.59
C HIS A 57 14.33 6.81 25.08
N TYR A 58 13.14 6.74 24.50
CA TYR A 58 12.27 7.92 24.40
C TYR A 58 11.52 8.08 25.71
N LYS A 59 11.56 9.27 26.29
CA LYS A 59 10.60 9.72 27.29
C LYS A 59 9.48 10.44 26.55
N PHE A 60 8.23 10.11 26.82
CA PHE A 60 7.09 10.74 26.15
C PHE A 60 5.90 10.89 27.09
N GLU A 61 5.01 11.80 26.72
CA GLU A 61 3.74 12.02 27.40
C GLU A 61 2.58 11.66 26.49
N LEU A 62 1.75 10.70 26.90
CA LEU A 62 0.53 10.32 26.19
C LEU A 62 -0.50 11.46 26.20
N LYS A 63 -1.36 11.50 25.19
CA LYS A 63 -2.56 12.35 25.22
C LYS A 63 -3.60 11.83 26.21
N GLU A 64 -3.81 10.52 26.22
CA GLU A 64 -4.73 9.83 27.14
C GLU A 64 -3.95 8.89 28.07
N PRO A 65 -4.23 8.90 29.38
CA PRO A 65 -3.42 8.16 30.33
C PRO A 65 -3.69 6.66 30.23
N ILE A 66 -2.63 5.87 30.21
CA ILE A 66 -2.70 4.42 30.41
C ILE A 66 -2.45 4.14 31.89
N LYS A 67 -3.34 3.38 32.54
CA LYS A 67 -3.23 3.03 33.97
C LYS A 67 -3.00 4.25 34.87
N GLY A 68 -3.64 5.38 34.54
CA GLY A 68 -3.53 6.64 35.27
C GLY A 68 -2.22 7.41 35.07
N ARG A 69 -1.35 7.00 34.14
CA ARG A 69 -0.07 7.65 33.85
C ARG A 69 -0.01 8.19 32.43
N TYR A 70 0.43 9.44 32.33
CA TYR A 70 0.72 10.08 31.03
C TYR A 70 2.16 9.87 30.60
N ASN A 71 3.11 9.87 31.54
CA ASN A 71 4.54 9.84 31.24
C ASN A 71 5.10 8.41 31.25
N TRP A 72 5.77 8.05 30.15
CA TRP A 72 6.30 6.71 29.90
C TRP A 72 7.66 6.75 29.19
N TYR A 73 8.35 5.61 29.23
CA TYR A 73 9.61 5.36 28.55
C TYR A 73 9.50 4.16 27.63
N ALA A 74 10.04 4.28 26.42
CA ALA A 74 10.14 3.19 25.46
C ALA A 74 11.57 3.07 24.94
N PHE A 75 12.08 1.85 24.81
CA PHE A 75 13.41 1.62 24.26
C PHE A 75 13.43 1.98 22.78
N GLN A 76 14.33 2.87 22.37
CA GLN A 76 14.39 3.42 21.01
C GLN A 76 14.62 2.34 19.94
N GLY A 77 15.28 1.23 20.31
CA GLY A 77 15.46 0.10 19.42
C GLY A 77 14.15 -0.59 19.02
N HIS A 78 13.07 -0.44 19.80
CA HIS A 78 11.81 -1.16 19.57
C HIS A 78 10.67 -0.30 19.03
N VAL A 79 10.79 1.02 19.06
CA VAL A 79 9.70 1.92 18.68
C VAL A 79 10.17 2.98 17.71
N GLU A 80 9.24 3.48 16.92
CA GLU A 80 9.41 4.67 16.09
C GLU A 80 8.38 5.73 16.52
N ILE A 81 8.77 7.00 16.36
CA ILE A 81 7.89 8.14 16.60
C ILE A 81 7.72 8.88 15.29
N ASP A 82 6.46 9.02 14.87
CA ASP A 82 6.10 9.75 13.66
C ASP A 82 5.37 11.05 14.01
N ASN A 83 5.61 12.07 13.21
CA ASN A 83 4.89 13.33 13.27
C ASN A 83 3.82 13.33 12.16
N ASP A 84 2.56 13.22 12.54
CA ASP A 84 1.46 13.18 11.58
C ASP A 84 0.66 14.48 11.67
N GLU A 85 1.03 15.45 10.83
CA GLU A 85 0.13 16.58 10.54
C GLU A 85 -1.11 16.15 9.72
N THR A 86 -1.29 14.85 9.45
CA THR A 86 -2.31 14.37 8.52
C THR A 86 -2.90 13.01 8.89
N GLU A 87 -3.60 12.86 10.02
CA GLU A 87 -4.60 11.78 10.09
C GLU A 87 -5.86 12.15 10.89
N LYS A 88 -6.94 12.36 10.12
CA LYS A 88 -8.32 12.28 10.59
C LYS A 88 -8.64 10.80 10.86
N LYS A 89 -9.28 10.53 12.01
CA LYS A 89 -9.98 9.29 12.39
C LYS A 89 -10.17 8.31 11.21
N VAL A 90 -9.37 7.25 11.20
CA VAL A 90 -9.56 6.07 10.35
C VAL A 90 -10.68 5.26 10.99
N ASP A 91 -11.78 5.14 10.25
CA ASP A 91 -12.85 4.17 10.49
C ASP A 91 -12.26 2.75 10.42
N GLU A 92 -12.69 1.85 11.29
CA GLU A 92 -12.21 0.45 11.35
C GLU A 92 -12.61 -0.39 10.11
N SER A 93 -13.23 0.22 9.09
CA SER A 93 -13.64 -0.45 7.85
C SER A 93 -12.60 -0.29 6.73
N GLY A 94 -11.76 -1.31 6.56
CA GLY A 94 -11.09 -1.55 5.28
C GLY A 94 -12.07 -2.10 4.23
N VAL A 95 -11.71 -2.03 2.95
CA VAL A 95 -12.47 -2.60 1.83
C VAL A 95 -11.61 -3.59 1.07
N ILE A 96 -12.21 -4.69 0.60
CA ILE A 96 -11.53 -5.69 -0.23
C ILE A 96 -12.44 -6.08 -1.40
N LEU A 97 -11.98 -5.79 -2.62
CA LEU A 97 -12.69 -6.05 -3.87
C LEU A 97 -12.22 -7.37 -4.49
N ASN A 98 -13.15 -8.16 -5.04
CA ASN A 98 -12.82 -9.41 -5.75
C ASN A 98 -12.34 -9.16 -7.19
N VAL A 99 -11.26 -8.40 -7.33
CA VAL A 99 -10.58 -8.20 -8.61
C VAL A 99 -9.90 -9.52 -9.04
N PRO A 100 -10.16 -10.01 -10.27
CA PRO A 100 -9.48 -11.18 -10.81
C PRO A 100 -7.97 -10.94 -10.91
N TYR A 101 -7.20 -12.01 -10.94
CA TYR A 101 -5.75 -11.96 -11.01
C TYR A 101 -5.25 -12.49 -12.35
N PHE A 102 -4.44 -11.70 -13.05
CA PHE A 102 -3.75 -12.08 -14.28
C PHE A 102 -2.23 -11.86 -14.12
N PRO A 103 -1.40 -12.88 -14.34
CA PRO A 103 0.05 -12.75 -14.32
C PRO A 103 0.59 -12.31 -15.68
N GLN A 104 1.35 -11.20 -15.74
CA GLN A 104 1.87 -10.70 -17.03
C GLN A 104 2.85 -11.67 -17.70
N ASN A 105 3.47 -12.56 -16.91
CA ASN A 105 4.41 -13.56 -17.40
C ASN A 105 3.74 -14.64 -18.26
N ASP A 106 2.42 -14.75 -18.21
CA ASP A 106 1.62 -15.65 -19.04
C ASP A 106 1.28 -15.05 -20.42
N ASN A 107 1.37 -13.72 -20.56
CA ASN A 107 1.03 -13.03 -21.80
C ASN A 107 1.90 -13.53 -22.97
N THR A 108 1.29 -13.71 -24.13
CA THR A 108 2.03 -14.06 -25.34
C THR A 108 2.75 -12.85 -25.96
N ILE A 109 2.27 -11.63 -25.69
CA ILE A 109 2.86 -10.40 -26.19
C ILE A 109 3.63 -9.70 -25.09
N ARG A 110 4.95 -9.58 -25.30
CA ARG A 110 5.87 -8.79 -24.45
C ARG A 110 5.67 -9.04 -22.93
N PRO A 111 5.67 -10.30 -22.45
CA PRO A 111 5.33 -10.66 -21.07
C PRO A 111 6.17 -9.94 -20.00
N PHE A 112 7.34 -9.43 -20.36
CA PHE A 112 8.22 -8.69 -19.45
C PHE A 112 7.97 -7.17 -19.40
N GLN A 113 7.00 -6.65 -20.16
CA GLN A 113 6.79 -5.21 -20.39
C GLN A 113 5.31 -4.79 -20.35
N THR A 114 4.39 -5.69 -20.03
CA THR A 114 2.93 -5.50 -20.13
C THR A 114 2.22 -5.37 -18.78
N CYS A 115 2.93 -4.98 -17.73
CA CYS A 115 2.33 -4.75 -16.39
C CYS A 115 1.13 -3.79 -16.45
N ASN A 116 1.19 -2.80 -17.34
CA ASN A 116 0.13 -1.83 -17.61
C ASN A 116 -1.16 -2.48 -18.15
N MET A 117 -1.08 -3.21 -19.27
CA MET A 117 -2.23 -3.79 -19.96
C MET A 117 -2.77 -5.00 -19.21
N THR A 118 -1.91 -5.72 -18.50
CA THR A 118 -2.33 -6.79 -17.58
C THR A 118 -3.13 -6.22 -16.41
N SER A 119 -2.66 -5.09 -15.82
CA SER A 119 -3.43 -4.39 -14.78
C SER A 119 -4.74 -3.80 -15.31
N ALA A 120 -4.74 -3.26 -16.54
CA ALA A 120 -5.94 -2.77 -17.19
C ALA A 120 -6.96 -3.89 -17.45
N ALA A 121 -6.51 -5.06 -17.91
CA ALA A 121 -7.34 -6.24 -18.12
C ALA A 121 -8.00 -6.73 -16.83
N MET A 122 -7.24 -6.81 -15.71
CA MET A 122 -7.83 -7.15 -14.40
C MET A 122 -8.96 -6.20 -13.99
N VAL A 123 -8.81 -4.90 -14.27
CA VAL A 123 -9.84 -3.88 -13.98
C VAL A 123 -11.04 -3.98 -14.92
N VAL A 124 -10.82 -4.25 -16.21
CA VAL A 124 -11.91 -4.47 -17.18
C VAL A 124 -12.73 -5.69 -16.79
N GLU A 125 -12.08 -6.81 -16.51
CA GLU A 125 -12.75 -8.06 -16.11
C GLU A 125 -13.49 -7.90 -14.77
N PHE A 126 -12.98 -7.08 -13.84
CA PHE A 126 -13.72 -6.74 -12.63
C PHE A 126 -15.06 -6.04 -12.91
N PHE A 127 -15.09 -5.06 -13.82
CA PHE A 127 -16.32 -4.31 -14.13
C PHE A 127 -17.26 -5.03 -15.09
N TYR A 128 -16.69 -5.89 -15.93
CA TYR A 128 -17.38 -6.63 -16.98
C TYR A 128 -16.88 -8.08 -17.02
N PRO A 129 -17.26 -8.93 -16.05
CA PRO A 129 -16.84 -10.33 -16.03
C PRO A 129 -17.26 -11.07 -17.30
N GLY A 130 -16.37 -11.89 -17.85
CA GLY A 130 -16.60 -12.64 -19.08
C GLY A 130 -16.50 -11.77 -20.35
N THR A 131 -15.84 -10.62 -20.30
CA THR A 131 -15.56 -9.79 -21.50
C THR A 131 -14.77 -10.56 -22.56
N ASP A 132 -14.15 -11.67 -22.17
CA ASP A 132 -13.51 -12.67 -23.03
C ASP A 132 -14.47 -13.45 -23.97
N ALA A 133 -15.79 -13.29 -23.88
CA ALA A 133 -16.71 -13.93 -24.82
C ALA A 133 -16.63 -13.36 -26.27
N HIS A 134 -15.98 -12.20 -26.49
CA HIS A 134 -16.00 -11.50 -27.78
C HIS A 134 -14.63 -11.06 -28.33
N THR A 135 -13.51 -11.47 -27.70
CA THR A 135 -12.16 -11.14 -28.19
C THR A 135 -11.36 -12.42 -28.48
N PRO A 136 -10.67 -12.56 -29.63
CA PRO A 136 -9.81 -13.72 -29.88
C PRO A 136 -8.58 -13.73 -28.95
N GLY A 137 -8.54 -14.65 -27.98
CA GLY A 137 -7.39 -14.85 -27.08
C GLY A 137 -7.54 -14.16 -25.72
N GLN A 138 -6.44 -14.03 -24.98
CA GLN A 138 -6.40 -13.41 -23.65
C GLN A 138 -6.64 -11.89 -23.71
N LEU A 139 -7.37 -11.35 -22.73
CA LEU A 139 -7.77 -9.94 -22.67
C LEU A 139 -6.56 -8.99 -22.70
N GLU A 140 -5.56 -9.23 -21.86
CA GLU A 140 -4.37 -8.40 -21.73
C GLU A 140 -3.54 -8.37 -23.02
N ASP A 141 -3.49 -9.48 -23.77
CA ASP A 141 -2.86 -9.53 -25.09
C ASP A 141 -3.68 -8.75 -26.13
N ALA A 142 -5.00 -8.85 -26.09
CA ALA A 142 -5.87 -8.09 -26.98
C ALA A 142 -5.79 -6.57 -26.72
N MET A 143 -5.77 -6.16 -25.45
CA MET A 143 -5.56 -4.77 -25.04
C MET A 143 -4.19 -4.27 -25.48
N THR A 144 -3.15 -5.11 -25.35
CA THR A 144 -1.80 -4.78 -25.83
C THR A 144 -1.78 -4.59 -27.35
N LYS A 145 -2.39 -5.50 -28.12
CA LYS A 145 -2.53 -5.37 -29.59
C LYS A 145 -3.24 -4.09 -29.97
N TYR A 146 -4.37 -3.80 -29.31
CA TYR A 146 -5.15 -2.59 -29.57
C TYR A 146 -4.32 -1.33 -29.33
N CYS A 147 -3.65 -1.24 -28.17
CA CYS A 147 -2.83 -0.08 -27.84
C CYS A 147 -1.70 0.14 -28.87
N VAL A 148 -0.96 -0.93 -29.19
CA VAL A 148 0.13 -0.87 -30.17
C VAL A 148 -0.37 -0.54 -31.58
N ALA A 149 -1.52 -1.07 -31.99
CA ALA A 149 -2.09 -0.80 -33.32
C ALA A 149 -2.53 0.66 -33.50
N ASN A 150 -2.97 1.33 -32.43
CA ASN A 150 -3.44 2.71 -32.49
C ASN A 150 -2.31 3.75 -32.31
N TRP A 151 -1.30 3.45 -31.49
CA TRP A 151 -0.32 4.46 -31.07
C TRP A 151 1.15 4.01 -31.22
N GLY A 152 1.41 2.87 -31.84
CA GLY A 152 2.75 2.36 -32.11
C GLY A 152 3.35 1.55 -30.96
N TYR A 153 4.55 1.01 -31.18
CA TYR A 153 5.13 -0.03 -30.33
C TYR A 153 5.40 0.44 -28.89
N ASP A 154 5.84 1.68 -28.70
CA ASP A 154 6.19 2.20 -27.37
C ASP A 154 4.98 2.76 -26.60
N SER A 155 3.79 2.75 -27.20
CA SER A 155 2.56 3.26 -26.60
C SER A 155 2.24 2.68 -25.22
N ILE A 156 2.64 1.42 -24.97
CA ILE A 156 2.43 0.74 -23.69
C ILE A 156 3.18 1.42 -22.52
N TYR A 157 4.17 2.28 -22.77
CA TYR A 157 4.87 2.98 -21.69
C TYR A 157 4.21 4.30 -21.28
N TYR A 158 3.16 4.73 -21.97
CA TYR A 158 2.53 6.04 -21.76
C TYR A 158 1.17 5.91 -21.08
N HIS A 159 1.04 6.51 -19.89
CA HIS A 159 -0.20 6.53 -19.10
C HIS A 159 -1.44 7.05 -19.85
N PRO A 160 -1.37 8.07 -20.73
CA PRO A 160 -2.51 8.49 -21.53
C PRO A 160 -3.07 7.37 -22.42
N HIS A 161 -2.23 6.51 -23.00
CA HIS A 161 -2.70 5.40 -23.83
C HIS A 161 -3.34 4.28 -23.00
N ILE A 162 -3.02 4.17 -21.71
CA ILE A 162 -3.77 3.30 -20.78
C ILE A 162 -5.20 3.84 -20.62
N VAL A 163 -5.37 5.15 -20.48
CA VAL A 163 -6.70 5.79 -20.37
C VAL A 163 -7.51 5.55 -21.65
N ASP A 164 -6.93 5.79 -22.82
CA ASP A 164 -7.61 5.61 -24.10
C ASP A 164 -7.93 4.13 -24.37
N THR A 165 -7.04 3.22 -24.00
CA THR A 165 -7.28 1.77 -24.10
C THR A 165 -8.42 1.36 -23.17
N LEU A 166 -8.41 1.72 -21.89
CA LEU A 166 -9.50 1.40 -20.96
C LEU A 166 -10.85 1.91 -21.47
N LYS A 167 -10.88 3.10 -22.08
CA LYS A 167 -12.09 3.69 -22.67
C LYS A 167 -12.66 2.83 -23.79
N HIS A 168 -11.83 2.17 -24.60
CA HIS A 168 -12.28 1.22 -25.63
C HIS A 168 -13.09 0.06 -25.02
N TRP A 169 -12.73 -0.38 -23.81
CA TRP A 169 -13.42 -1.40 -23.03
C TRP A 169 -14.46 -0.83 -22.05
N ASN A 170 -15.01 0.37 -22.32
CA ASN A 170 -16.04 1.01 -21.50
C ASN A 170 -15.66 1.22 -20.03
N VAL A 171 -14.35 1.33 -19.74
CA VAL A 171 -13.84 1.75 -18.43
C VAL A 171 -13.28 3.16 -18.56
N LYS A 172 -13.86 4.10 -17.81
CA LYS A 172 -13.31 5.44 -17.69
C LYS A 172 -12.17 5.43 -16.67
N SER A 173 -11.11 6.18 -16.96
CA SER A 173 -9.92 6.27 -16.10
C SER A 173 -9.52 7.72 -15.93
N THR A 174 -9.46 8.18 -14.67
CA THR A 174 -8.90 9.51 -14.34
C THR A 174 -7.48 9.34 -13.82
N PHE A 175 -6.50 9.68 -14.66
CA PHE A 175 -5.08 9.58 -14.31
C PHE A 175 -4.57 10.85 -13.62
N ASN A 176 -3.81 10.68 -12.53
CA ASN A 176 -3.12 11.76 -11.86
C ASN A 176 -1.81 11.26 -11.21
N THR A 177 -0.75 12.08 -11.28
CA THR A 177 0.61 11.75 -10.83
C THR A 177 0.88 12.03 -9.34
N THR A 178 -0.07 12.63 -8.63
CA THR A 178 0.05 13.06 -7.23
C THR A 178 -1.22 12.72 -6.44
N THR A 179 -1.89 11.60 -6.78
CA THR A 179 -3.11 11.17 -6.10
C THR A 179 -2.80 10.78 -4.65
N PRO A 180 -3.39 11.44 -3.64
CA PRO A 180 -3.18 11.07 -2.24
C PRO A 180 -3.77 9.70 -1.90
N PHE A 181 -3.15 8.95 -1.00
CA PHE A 181 -3.67 7.65 -0.53
C PHE A 181 -5.10 7.75 0.00
N SER A 182 -5.43 8.82 0.72
CA SER A 182 -6.80 9.09 1.18
C SER A 182 -7.83 9.25 0.07
N LYS A 183 -7.43 9.70 -1.13
CA LYS A 183 -8.30 9.76 -2.32
C LYS A 183 -8.42 8.40 -2.98
N ILE A 184 -7.35 7.60 -2.97
CA ILE A 184 -7.36 6.21 -3.44
C ILE A 184 -8.30 5.36 -2.57
N GLN A 185 -8.18 5.44 -1.24
CA GLN A 185 -9.04 4.76 -0.27
C GLN A 185 -10.51 5.08 -0.51
N LYS A 186 -10.88 6.37 -0.60
CA LYS A 186 -12.27 6.78 -0.93
C LYS A 186 -12.79 6.22 -2.26
N HIS A 187 -11.92 6.06 -3.25
CA HIS A 187 -12.29 5.46 -4.53
C HIS A 187 -12.53 3.95 -4.39
N LEU A 188 -11.69 3.27 -3.60
CA LEU A 188 -11.85 1.86 -3.26
C LEU A 188 -13.13 1.62 -2.43
N ASP A 189 -13.46 2.51 -1.48
CA ASP A 189 -14.71 2.47 -0.70
C ASP A 189 -15.95 2.53 -1.59
N SER A 190 -15.82 3.19 -2.74
CA SER A 190 -16.89 3.26 -3.74
C SER A 190 -17.00 1.97 -4.58
N GLY A 191 -16.32 0.90 -4.20
CA GLY A 191 -16.36 -0.40 -4.87
C GLY A 191 -15.55 -0.47 -6.17
N LYS A 192 -14.57 0.41 -6.36
CA LYS A 192 -13.86 0.58 -7.64
C LYS A 192 -12.34 0.35 -7.48
N PRO A 193 -11.71 -0.55 -8.26
CA PRO A 193 -10.26 -0.76 -8.20
C PRO A 193 -9.48 0.43 -8.77
N VAL A 194 -8.20 0.48 -8.42
CA VAL A 194 -7.26 1.53 -8.85
C VAL A 194 -6.05 0.88 -9.50
N ILE A 195 -5.60 1.39 -10.64
CA ILE A 195 -4.30 1.02 -11.20
C ILE A 195 -3.26 2.00 -10.64
N TYR A 196 -2.21 1.49 -10.02
CA TYR A 196 -1.17 2.27 -9.35
C TYR A 196 0.19 2.04 -9.99
N SER A 197 0.98 3.11 -10.13
CA SER A 197 2.34 3.06 -10.68
C SER A 197 3.35 3.57 -9.66
N GLY A 198 4.45 2.83 -9.50
CA GLY A 198 5.51 3.15 -8.55
C GLY A 198 6.88 2.60 -8.97
N LYS A 199 7.90 2.93 -8.17
CA LYS A 199 9.31 2.56 -8.32
C LYS A 199 9.62 1.14 -7.81
N PHE A 200 8.74 0.18 -8.07
CA PHE A 200 9.00 -1.21 -7.67
C PHE A 200 10.17 -1.85 -8.44
N THR A 201 10.45 -1.32 -9.65
CA THR A 201 11.63 -1.64 -10.46
C THR A 201 12.30 -0.35 -10.93
N ASN A 202 13.49 -0.45 -11.54
CA ASN A 202 14.23 0.71 -12.07
C ASN A 202 13.45 1.52 -13.12
N SER A 203 12.65 0.85 -13.95
CA SER A 203 11.80 1.50 -14.97
C SER A 203 10.43 1.93 -14.43
N GLY A 204 10.12 1.58 -13.18
CA GLY A 204 8.76 1.62 -12.64
C GLY A 204 7.97 0.35 -12.94
N HIS A 205 6.85 0.21 -12.24
CA HIS A 205 5.96 -0.94 -12.35
C HIS A 205 4.52 -0.55 -12.01
N ILE A 206 3.58 -1.23 -12.64
CA ILE A 206 2.15 -0.96 -12.53
C ILE A 206 1.45 -2.18 -11.92
N ILE A 207 0.66 -1.92 -10.88
CA ILE A 207 -0.09 -2.92 -10.11
C ILE A 207 -1.56 -2.49 -9.96
N VAL A 208 -2.41 -3.38 -9.46
CA VAL A 208 -3.81 -3.06 -9.14
C VAL A 208 -4.00 -3.03 -7.63
N LEU A 209 -4.52 -1.91 -7.12
CA LEU A 209 -5.03 -1.83 -5.76
C LEU A 209 -6.47 -2.31 -5.77
N ARG A 210 -6.72 -3.36 -4.99
CA ARG A 210 -8.01 -4.03 -4.86
C ARG A 210 -8.65 -3.83 -3.50
N GLY A 211 -8.08 -2.99 -2.65
CA GLY A 211 -8.60 -2.75 -1.32
C GLY A 211 -7.58 -2.13 -0.41
N TYR A 212 -7.97 -1.89 0.83
CA TYR A 212 -7.09 -1.42 1.89
C TYR A 212 -7.61 -1.84 3.26
N ASP A 213 -6.74 -1.78 4.26
CA ASP A 213 -7.09 -1.85 5.67
C ASP A 213 -6.30 -0.80 6.48
N SER A 214 -6.29 -0.91 7.80
CA SER A 214 -5.58 0.04 8.67
C SER A 214 -4.05 0.03 8.48
N THR A 215 -3.49 -0.97 7.80
CA THR A 215 -2.04 -1.18 7.69
C THR A 215 -1.49 -1.03 6.28
N GLY A 216 -2.32 -1.17 5.24
CA GLY A 216 -1.87 -1.04 3.87
C GLY A 216 -2.93 -1.28 2.81
N PHE A 217 -2.46 -1.45 1.57
CA PHE A 217 -3.29 -1.78 0.43
C PHE A 217 -3.28 -3.28 0.16
N TRP A 218 -4.45 -3.82 -0.14
CA TRP A 218 -4.58 -5.12 -0.79
C TRP A 218 -4.32 -4.95 -2.29
N VAL A 219 -3.43 -5.75 -2.86
CA VAL A 219 -2.97 -5.57 -4.25
C VAL A 219 -3.01 -6.86 -5.06
N ASN A 220 -3.10 -6.70 -6.37
CA ASN A 220 -2.71 -7.69 -7.36
C ASN A 220 -1.51 -7.14 -8.13
N ASP A 221 -0.38 -7.81 -8.04
CA ASP A 221 0.86 -7.46 -8.75
C ASP A 221 1.06 -8.43 -9.92
N PRO A 222 1.00 -7.97 -11.18
CA PRO A 222 1.06 -8.88 -12.32
C PRO A 222 2.42 -9.59 -12.45
N TRP A 223 3.49 -9.10 -11.82
CA TRP A 223 4.84 -9.65 -11.95
C TRP A 223 5.20 -10.71 -10.91
N GLY A 224 4.59 -10.63 -9.73
CA GLY A 224 4.91 -11.46 -8.58
C GLY A 224 4.95 -10.63 -7.30
N GLU A 225 5.43 -11.21 -6.20
CA GLU A 225 5.53 -10.51 -4.93
C GLU A 225 6.80 -9.66 -4.85
N TRP A 226 6.67 -8.41 -4.40
CA TRP A 226 7.79 -7.52 -4.20
C TRP A 226 8.39 -7.66 -2.81
N PHE A 227 9.72 -7.69 -2.74
CA PHE A 227 10.52 -7.61 -1.54
C PHE A 227 11.60 -6.52 -1.69
N SER A 228 12.20 -6.12 -0.56
CA SER A 228 13.30 -5.13 -0.55
C SER A 228 14.52 -5.54 -1.38
N TRP A 229 14.73 -6.85 -1.58
CA TRP A 229 15.81 -7.40 -2.41
C TRP A 229 15.39 -7.62 -3.87
N GLY A 230 14.12 -7.42 -4.23
CA GLY A 230 13.60 -7.64 -5.58
C GLY A 230 12.31 -8.44 -5.61
N TYR A 231 11.96 -8.97 -6.77
CA TYR A 231 10.72 -9.72 -6.97
C TYR A 231 10.89 -11.23 -6.83
N ASP A 232 9.97 -11.86 -6.10
CA ASP A 232 9.65 -13.27 -6.31
C ASP A 232 8.63 -13.39 -7.46
N LYS A 233 9.17 -13.56 -8.67
CA LYS A 233 8.39 -13.48 -9.92
C LYS A 233 7.50 -14.70 -10.12
N ASN A 234 6.37 -14.47 -10.78
CA ASN A 234 5.55 -15.55 -11.34
C ASN A 234 6.38 -16.40 -12.30
N ALA A 235 6.36 -17.71 -12.09
CA ALA A 235 7.02 -18.68 -12.95
C ALA A 235 6.38 -20.06 -12.74
N PRO A 236 6.22 -20.88 -13.80
CA PRO A 236 5.71 -22.24 -13.64
C PRO A 236 6.48 -23.03 -12.57
N PRO A 237 5.80 -23.82 -11.72
CA PRO A 237 4.36 -24.10 -11.74
C PRO A 237 3.48 -23.05 -11.01
N ASN A 238 4.07 -22.03 -10.38
CA ASN A 238 3.34 -21.05 -9.59
C ASN A 238 3.25 -19.68 -10.30
N MET A 239 2.11 -19.46 -10.96
CA MET A 239 1.80 -18.22 -11.67
C MET A 239 0.96 -17.23 -10.85
N ASN A 240 0.78 -17.46 -9.54
CA ASN A 240 -0.13 -16.67 -8.70
C ASN A 240 0.55 -15.95 -7.53
N LYS A 241 1.87 -15.75 -7.59
CA LYS A 241 2.63 -15.15 -6.48
C LYS A 241 2.25 -13.70 -6.22
N GLY A 242 1.83 -12.99 -7.25
CA GLY A 242 1.38 -11.60 -7.13
C GLY A 242 -0.10 -11.44 -6.76
N ALA A 243 -0.83 -12.52 -6.53
CA ALA A 243 -2.27 -12.47 -6.30
C ALA A 243 -2.59 -12.16 -4.83
N LYS A 244 -3.52 -11.21 -4.60
CA LYS A 244 -4.10 -10.91 -3.28
C LYS A 244 -3.07 -10.61 -2.19
N LEU A 245 -2.00 -9.92 -2.56
CA LEU A 245 -0.94 -9.49 -1.65
C LEU A 245 -1.38 -8.32 -0.78
N HIS A 246 -0.62 -8.04 0.27
CA HIS A 246 -0.77 -6.86 1.12
C HIS A 246 0.53 -6.07 1.14
N TYR A 247 0.48 -4.81 0.71
CA TYR A 247 1.62 -3.89 0.74
C TYR A 247 1.33 -2.75 1.71
N SER A 248 2.22 -2.57 2.69
CA SER A 248 2.05 -1.54 3.73
C SER A 248 2.05 -0.12 3.16
N TYR A 249 1.35 0.81 3.82
CA TYR A 249 1.37 2.22 3.41
C TYR A 249 2.77 2.81 3.36
N GLN A 250 3.63 2.43 4.32
CA GLN A 250 5.02 2.86 4.36
C GLN A 250 5.80 2.38 3.13
N MET A 251 5.66 1.11 2.75
CA MET A 251 6.29 0.57 1.55
C MET A 251 5.76 1.27 0.29
N MET A 252 4.44 1.37 0.17
CA MET A 252 3.78 1.97 -0.99
C MET A 252 4.14 3.45 -1.16
N GLY A 253 4.25 4.19 -0.06
CA GLY A 253 4.69 5.58 -0.04
C GLY A 253 6.18 5.73 -0.38
N ARG A 254 7.05 4.89 0.19
CA ARG A 254 8.47 4.87 -0.15
C ARG A 254 8.72 4.56 -1.63
N LEU A 255 7.93 3.62 -2.18
CA LEU A 255 8.02 3.21 -3.58
C LEU A 255 7.18 4.10 -4.52
N SER A 256 6.55 5.16 -4.03
CA SER A 256 5.93 6.14 -4.92
C SER A 256 6.99 6.99 -5.62
N TYR A 257 6.62 7.64 -6.73
CA TYR A 257 7.56 8.51 -7.44
C TYR A 257 8.00 9.72 -6.60
N SER A 258 7.15 10.21 -5.70
CA SER A 258 7.42 11.32 -4.79
C SER A 258 8.10 10.89 -3.48
N GLY A 259 8.11 9.59 -3.15
CA GLY A 259 8.60 9.10 -1.86
C GLY A 259 7.68 9.44 -0.68
N SER A 260 6.41 9.77 -0.94
CA SER A 260 5.39 10.07 0.07
C SER A 260 4.09 9.29 -0.20
N GLN A 261 3.08 9.45 0.66
CA GLN A 261 1.75 8.83 0.52
C GLN A 261 0.88 9.47 -0.59
N THR A 262 1.50 9.72 -1.73
CA THR A 262 0.91 10.20 -2.97
C THR A 262 1.48 9.37 -4.11
N GLY A 263 0.74 9.14 -5.18
CA GLY A 263 1.27 8.34 -6.28
C GLY A 263 0.55 8.52 -7.60
N TRP A 264 1.13 7.88 -8.61
CA TRP A 264 0.56 7.83 -9.95
C TRP A 264 -0.57 6.82 -9.95
N ALA A 265 -1.79 7.30 -10.10
CA ALA A 265 -2.98 6.46 -9.97
C ALA A 265 -3.97 6.75 -11.11
N HIS A 266 -4.57 5.67 -11.60
CA HIS A 266 -5.74 5.68 -12.44
C HIS A 266 -6.95 5.34 -11.59
N LEU A 267 -7.81 6.32 -11.35
CA LEU A 267 -9.10 6.10 -10.70
C LEU A 267 -10.07 5.58 -11.76
N CYS A 268 -10.28 4.26 -11.76
CA CYS A 268 -11.07 3.56 -12.78
C CYS A 268 -12.54 3.47 -12.38
N GLU A 269 -13.44 3.67 -13.34
CA GLU A 269 -14.87 3.54 -13.12
C GLU A 269 -15.59 2.97 -14.34
N LYS A 270 -16.68 2.25 -14.08
CA LYS A 270 -17.61 1.83 -15.11
C LYS A 270 -18.21 3.08 -15.80
N THR A 271 -18.33 3.02 -17.12
CA THR A 271 -18.99 4.08 -17.92
C THR A 271 -20.50 3.97 -17.82
#